data_AF-A0A1Q9DLH1-F1
#
_entry.id   AF-A0A1Q9DLH1-F1
#
_cell.length_a   1.000
_cell.length_b   1.000
_cell.length_c   1.000
_cell.angle_alpha   90.00
_cell.angle_beta   90.00
_cell.angle_gamma   90.00
#
_symmetry.space_group_name_H-M   'P 1'
#
loop_
_entity.id
_entity.type
_entity.pdbx_description
1 polymer ?
#
loop_
_entity_poly.entity_id
_entity_poly.type
_entity_poly.pdbx_seq_one_letter_code
_entity_poly.pdbx_strand_id
1 'polypeptide(L)'
;MDKHKNSKAAVSCEHALKYLVEATQLKCKTAIDIYQDKDGMRTDDINALAGQRADKKGGDVWTSFYDKVKEVKDYHRRFSVNQGLPEVQNSEWFYQRALENDKTESLFSGEEDYGQRVDMHELFVTYLNLKKISTQRRNNFRAATYTRLKKKTVDLEPDDPEVDKTVEKEYHELDYIEWLKTFDQFHEISRYCKYGEKNYSEYLEGLISYLRGFLLRTQPLIDVTKLEQQFEKEFEERWGDKSIPGWQEATHKDKLFCMPTNKLFNKDVLKTHHEGGKNYKRKLAEMSLSRNVNFRMH
;
A
#
# COMPACT_ATOMS: atom_id res chain seq x y z
N MET A 1 24.09 -18.27 0.71
CA MET A 1 23.37 -17.57 -0.38
C MET A 1 23.86 -16.14 -0.34
N ASP A 2 24.93 -15.85 -1.06
CA ASP A 2 25.61 -14.56 -0.95
C ASP A 2 24.75 -13.44 -1.56
N LYS A 3 24.43 -12.51 -0.66
CA LYS A 3 23.89 -11.18 -0.91
C LYS A 3 24.97 -10.39 -1.64
N HIS A 4 24.73 -10.07 -2.92
CA HIS A 4 25.16 -8.86 -3.64
C HIS A 4 25.36 -9.18 -5.11
N LYS A 5 24.30 -8.93 -5.88
CA LYS A 5 24.31 -8.18 -7.16
C LYS A 5 22.88 -8.18 -7.69
N ASN A 6 21.98 -7.41 -7.06
CA ASN A 6 20.90 -6.81 -7.85
C ASN A 6 21.58 -5.82 -8.80
N SER A 7 22.17 -6.37 -9.85
CA SER A 7 22.75 -5.60 -10.93
C SER A 7 21.60 -4.97 -11.69
N LYS A 8 21.80 -3.75 -12.20
CA LYS A 8 20.89 -3.12 -13.17
C LYS A 8 20.40 -4.13 -14.21
N ALA A 9 21.31 -4.96 -14.73
CA ALA A 9 20.98 -6.00 -15.71
C ALA A 9 20.03 -7.06 -15.17
N ALA A 10 20.20 -7.52 -13.92
CA ALA A 10 19.33 -8.52 -13.32
C ALA A 10 17.91 -7.98 -13.13
N VAL A 11 17.78 -6.76 -12.61
CA VAL A 11 16.48 -6.10 -12.42
C VAL A 11 15.77 -5.88 -13.76
N SER A 12 16.49 -5.37 -14.78
CA SER A 12 15.97 -5.25 -16.15
C SER A 12 15.50 -6.59 -16.71
N CYS A 13 16.29 -7.66 -16.54
CA CYS A 13 15.90 -9.00 -16.97
C CYS A 13 14.61 -9.48 -16.26
N GLU A 14 14.46 -9.24 -14.96
CA GLU A 14 13.24 -9.62 -14.23
C GLU A 14 12.01 -8.82 -14.68
N HIS A 15 12.15 -7.52 -14.99
CA HIS A 15 11.07 -6.73 -15.58
C HIS A 15 10.68 -7.22 -16.97
N ALA A 16 11.67 -7.58 -17.81
CA ALA A 16 11.42 -8.19 -19.11
C ALA A 16 10.68 -9.54 -18.97
N LEU A 17 11.06 -10.37 -17.99
CA LEU A 17 10.35 -11.61 -17.69
C LEU A 17 8.92 -11.35 -17.22
N LYS A 18 8.71 -10.37 -16.34
CA LYS A 18 7.37 -9.97 -15.90
C LYS A 18 6.49 -9.59 -17.08
N TYR A 19 7.00 -8.76 -17.99
CA TYR A 19 6.27 -8.37 -19.21
C TYR A 19 5.84 -9.61 -20.03
N LEU A 20 6.73 -10.57 -20.23
CA LEU A 20 6.42 -11.79 -20.98
C LEU A 20 5.39 -12.67 -20.26
N VAL A 21 5.45 -12.75 -18.93
CA VAL A 21 4.46 -13.47 -18.12
C VAL A 21 3.09 -12.80 -18.23
N GLU A 22 3.01 -11.47 -18.09
CA GLU A 22 1.76 -10.71 -18.23
C GLU A 22 1.16 -10.85 -19.63
N ALA A 23 1.99 -10.78 -20.67
CA ALA A 23 1.56 -11.01 -22.05
C ALA A 23 1.02 -12.43 -22.26
N THR A 24 1.64 -13.43 -21.64
CA THR A 24 1.18 -14.83 -21.68
C THR A 24 -0.15 -14.98 -20.98
N GLN A 25 -0.28 -14.44 -19.76
CA GLN A 25 -1.52 -14.47 -18.98
C GLN A 25 -2.68 -13.79 -19.73
N LEU A 26 -2.42 -12.65 -20.37
CA LEU A 26 -3.42 -11.95 -21.19
C LEU A 26 -3.88 -12.81 -22.35
N LYS A 27 -2.96 -13.43 -23.11
CA LYS A 27 -3.30 -14.34 -24.21
C LYS A 27 -4.13 -15.53 -23.72
N CYS A 28 -3.75 -16.14 -22.60
CA CYS A 28 -4.52 -17.24 -21.98
C CYS A 28 -5.93 -16.79 -21.60
N LYS A 29 -6.08 -15.60 -21.01
CA LYS A 29 -7.38 -15.04 -20.66
C LYS A 29 -8.25 -14.81 -21.89
N THR A 30 -7.70 -14.20 -22.95
CA THR A 30 -8.41 -14.00 -24.22
C THR A 30 -8.84 -15.33 -24.84
N ALA A 31 -7.99 -16.34 -24.81
CA ALA A 31 -8.35 -17.68 -25.28
C ALA A 31 -9.52 -18.25 -24.46
N ILE A 32 -9.46 -18.18 -23.13
CA ILE A 32 -10.56 -18.60 -22.25
C ILE A 32 -11.86 -17.87 -22.59
N ASP A 33 -11.81 -16.55 -22.77
CA ASP A 33 -12.99 -15.74 -23.10
C ASP A 33 -13.60 -16.15 -24.46
N ILE A 34 -12.77 -16.43 -25.47
CA ILE A 34 -13.22 -16.96 -26.78
C ILE A 34 -13.89 -18.32 -26.62
N TYR A 35 -13.35 -19.22 -25.79
CA TYR A 35 -13.93 -20.54 -25.58
C TYR A 35 -15.17 -20.54 -24.69
N GLN A 36 -15.31 -19.56 -23.80
CA GLN A 36 -16.52 -19.37 -22.99
C GLN A 36 -17.73 -18.96 -23.84
N ASP A 37 -17.50 -18.38 -25.02
CA ASP A 37 -18.53 -18.08 -26.04
C ASP A 37 -19.75 -17.33 -25.47
N LYS A 38 -19.49 -16.27 -24.68
CA LYS A 38 -20.55 -15.51 -23.99
C LYS A 38 -21.48 -14.78 -24.96
N ASP A 39 -21.00 -14.42 -26.14
CA ASP A 39 -21.77 -13.77 -27.20
C ASP A 39 -22.45 -14.77 -28.14
N GLY A 40 -22.16 -16.08 -27.99
CA GLY A 40 -22.69 -17.15 -28.84
C GLY A 40 -22.13 -17.16 -30.25
N MET A 41 -21.17 -16.28 -30.59
CA MET A 41 -20.66 -16.15 -31.95
C MET A 41 -19.95 -17.41 -32.43
N ARG A 42 -19.24 -18.10 -31.53
CA ARG A 42 -18.57 -19.35 -31.87
C ARG A 42 -19.59 -20.47 -32.10
N THR A 43 -20.62 -20.55 -31.25
CA THR A 43 -21.72 -21.51 -31.44
C THR A 43 -22.46 -21.24 -32.76
N ASP A 44 -22.74 -19.98 -33.07
CA ASP A 44 -23.39 -19.58 -34.33
C ASP A 44 -22.55 -19.94 -35.56
N ASP A 45 -21.23 -19.72 -35.51
CA ASP A 45 -20.32 -20.09 -36.60
C ASP A 45 -20.24 -21.61 -36.79
N ILE A 46 -20.19 -22.38 -35.69
CA ILE A 46 -20.26 -23.85 -35.73
C ILE A 46 -21.58 -24.33 -36.35
N ASN A 47 -22.71 -23.74 -35.95
CA ASN A 47 -24.03 -24.10 -36.48
C ASN A 47 -24.14 -23.76 -37.97
N ALA A 48 -23.61 -22.60 -38.38
CA ALA A 48 -23.57 -22.18 -39.78
C ALA A 48 -22.74 -23.14 -40.64
N LEU A 49 -21.56 -23.55 -40.15
CA LEU A 49 -20.70 -24.55 -40.81
C LEU A 49 -21.36 -25.94 -40.85
N ALA A 50 -22.14 -26.30 -39.83
CA ALA A 50 -22.92 -27.54 -39.78
C ALA A 50 -24.17 -27.53 -40.67
N GLY A 51 -24.41 -26.48 -41.47
CA GLY A 51 -25.58 -26.36 -42.35
C GLY A 51 -26.88 -26.02 -41.60
N GLN A 52 -26.81 -25.78 -40.29
CA GLN A 52 -27.93 -25.40 -39.42
C GLN A 52 -28.11 -23.88 -39.47
N ARG A 53 -28.49 -23.33 -40.64
CA ARG A 53 -28.89 -21.93 -40.74
C ARG A 53 -30.31 -21.76 -40.17
N ALA A 54 -30.57 -20.64 -39.50
CA ALA A 54 -31.87 -20.33 -38.87
C ALA A 54 -33.06 -20.32 -39.87
N ASP A 55 -32.76 -20.20 -41.16
CA ASP A 55 -33.74 -20.26 -42.23
C ASP A 55 -34.17 -21.73 -42.46
N LYS A 56 -35.46 -22.02 -42.24
CA LYS A 56 -36.12 -23.34 -42.20
C LYS A 56 -35.97 -24.27 -43.44
N LYS A 57 -35.09 -23.98 -44.40
CA LYS A 57 -34.63 -24.92 -45.43
C LYS A 57 -33.18 -25.27 -45.13
N GLY A 58 -32.95 -26.42 -44.49
CA GLY A 58 -31.60 -26.90 -44.14
C GLY A 58 -30.66 -26.73 -45.32
N GLY A 59 -29.67 -25.86 -45.16
CA GLY A 59 -28.65 -25.61 -46.16
C GLY A 59 -27.70 -26.80 -46.18
N ASP A 60 -27.35 -27.28 -47.37
CA ASP A 60 -26.35 -28.33 -47.53
C ASP A 60 -25.03 -27.89 -46.89
N VAL A 61 -24.49 -28.72 -45.98
CA VAL A 61 -23.22 -28.52 -45.25
C VAL A 61 -22.12 -28.12 -46.23
N TRP A 62 -22.09 -28.76 -47.40
CA TRP A 62 -21.11 -28.50 -48.44
C TRP A 62 -21.23 -27.09 -49.03
N THR A 63 -22.43 -26.54 -49.14
CA THR A 63 -22.63 -25.18 -49.66
C THR A 63 -22.03 -24.15 -48.70
N SER A 64 -22.31 -24.25 -47.40
CA SER A 64 -21.71 -23.37 -46.38
C SER A 64 -20.18 -23.50 -46.31
N PHE A 65 -19.66 -24.71 -46.47
CA PHE A 65 -18.21 -24.94 -46.53
C PHE A 65 -17.57 -24.24 -47.75
N TYR A 66 -18.14 -24.43 -48.95
CA TYR A 66 -17.60 -23.82 -50.17
C TYR A 66 -17.75 -22.30 -50.17
N ASP A 67 -18.83 -21.75 -49.60
CA ASP A 67 -18.99 -20.31 -49.38
C ASP A 67 -17.84 -19.75 -48.54
N LYS A 68 -17.49 -20.41 -47.42
CA LYS A 68 -16.35 -19.99 -46.59
C LYS A 68 -15.01 -20.14 -47.27
N VAL A 69 -14.76 -21.23 -48.00
CA VAL A 69 -13.52 -21.38 -48.77
C VAL A 69 -13.39 -20.27 -49.83
N LYS A 70 -14.49 -19.90 -50.49
CA LYS A 70 -14.51 -18.81 -51.46
C LYS A 70 -14.22 -17.47 -50.78
N GLU A 71 -14.86 -17.19 -49.65
CA GLU A 71 -14.63 -15.99 -48.83
C GLU A 71 -13.15 -15.86 -48.43
N VAL A 72 -12.54 -16.92 -47.91
CA VAL A 72 -11.12 -16.96 -47.53
C VAL A 72 -10.22 -16.70 -48.74
N LYS A 73 -10.49 -17.34 -49.88
CA LYS A 73 -9.73 -17.11 -51.12
C LYS A 73 -9.85 -15.67 -51.62
N ASP A 74 -11.05 -15.11 -51.59
CA ASP A 74 -11.31 -13.73 -52.02
C ASP A 74 -10.65 -12.72 -51.07
N TYR A 75 -10.67 -12.98 -49.77
CA TYR A 75 -9.91 -12.20 -48.78
C TYR A 75 -8.42 -12.20 -49.09
N HIS A 76 -7.78 -13.37 -49.20
CA HIS A 76 -6.35 -13.46 -49.51
C HIS A 76 -6.00 -12.87 -50.88
N ARG A 77 -6.90 -12.94 -51.86
CA ARG A 77 -6.71 -12.27 -53.15
C ARG A 77 -6.67 -10.75 -52.99
N ARG A 78 -7.64 -10.17 -52.26
CA ARG A 78 -7.76 -8.72 -52.03
C ARG A 78 -6.64 -8.13 -51.17
N PHE A 79 -6.19 -8.89 -50.17
CA PHE A 79 -5.19 -8.42 -49.20
C PHE A 79 -3.78 -8.98 -49.44
N SER A 80 -3.53 -9.63 -50.58
CA SER A 80 -2.24 -10.23 -50.96
C SER A 80 -1.06 -9.25 -50.98
N VAL A 81 -1.30 -7.95 -51.17
CA VAL A 81 -0.27 -6.91 -51.31
C VAL A 81 -0.10 -6.06 -50.04
N ASN A 82 -1.14 -5.97 -49.19
CA ASN A 82 -1.21 -4.99 -48.09
C ASN A 82 -1.04 -5.57 -46.68
N GLN A 83 -0.92 -6.89 -46.53
CA GLN A 83 -0.51 -7.49 -45.27
C GLN A 83 0.95 -7.91 -45.41
N GLY A 84 1.83 -7.26 -44.63
CA GLY A 84 3.15 -7.84 -44.37
C GLY A 84 3.00 -9.30 -43.93
N LEU A 85 4.03 -10.13 -44.16
CA LEU A 85 4.05 -11.50 -43.66
C LEU A 85 3.58 -11.52 -42.20
N PRO A 86 2.72 -12.49 -41.79
CA PRO A 86 2.35 -12.64 -40.39
C PRO A 86 3.63 -12.61 -39.56
N GLU A 87 3.69 -11.68 -38.63
CA GLU A 87 4.89 -11.46 -37.85
C GLU A 87 5.23 -12.77 -37.14
N VAL A 88 6.39 -13.36 -37.48
CA VAL A 88 6.77 -14.66 -36.94
C VAL A 88 7.08 -14.45 -35.47
N GLN A 89 6.19 -14.92 -34.59
CA GLN A 89 6.36 -14.87 -33.14
C GLN A 89 7.36 -15.94 -32.67
N ASN A 90 8.60 -15.86 -33.14
CA ASN A 90 9.70 -16.68 -32.66
C ASN A 90 10.25 -16.12 -31.33
N SER A 91 11.25 -16.80 -30.74
CA SER A 91 11.88 -16.35 -29.49
C SER A 91 12.45 -14.94 -29.59
N GLU A 92 13.08 -14.60 -30.71
CA GLU A 92 13.69 -13.29 -30.95
C GLU A 92 12.65 -12.17 -30.90
N TRP A 93 11.49 -12.39 -31.51
CA TRP A 93 10.36 -11.45 -31.49
C TRP A 93 9.93 -11.10 -30.07
N PHE A 94 9.80 -12.12 -29.19
CA PHE A 94 9.44 -11.90 -27.80
C PHE A 94 10.53 -11.14 -27.03
N TYR A 95 11.80 -11.45 -27.27
CA TYR A 95 12.91 -10.74 -26.62
C TYR A 95 12.95 -9.26 -27.02
N GLN A 96 12.86 -8.94 -28.31
CA GLN A 96 12.87 -7.56 -28.80
C GLN A 96 11.73 -6.76 -28.19
N ARG A 97 10.52 -7.33 -28.16
CA ARG A 97 9.37 -6.66 -27.59
C ARG A 97 9.49 -6.46 -26.09
N ALA A 98 10.09 -7.39 -25.36
CA ALA A 98 10.37 -7.23 -23.93
C ALA A 98 11.40 -6.11 -23.68
N LEU A 99 12.44 -5.99 -24.51
CA LEU A 99 13.44 -4.92 -24.44
C LEU A 99 12.84 -3.55 -24.78
N GLU A 100 12.03 -3.46 -25.84
CA GLU A 100 11.35 -2.21 -26.23
C GLU A 100 10.40 -1.68 -25.15
N ASN A 101 9.83 -2.59 -24.36
CA ASN A 101 8.94 -2.26 -23.25
C ASN A 101 9.67 -2.13 -21.90
N ASP A 102 11.00 -2.31 -21.86
CA ASP A 102 11.78 -2.14 -20.63
C ASP A 102 11.80 -0.67 -20.22
N LYS A 103 11.19 -0.38 -19.06
CA LYS A 103 11.13 0.95 -18.45
C LYS A 103 11.97 1.04 -17.18
N THR A 104 12.84 0.07 -16.92
CA THR A 104 13.59 -0.06 -15.66
C THR A 104 14.37 1.21 -15.32
N GLU A 105 14.93 1.93 -16.30
CA GLU A 105 15.64 3.19 -16.05
C GLU A 105 14.76 4.30 -15.47
N SER A 106 13.47 4.33 -15.83
CA SER A 106 12.52 5.32 -15.32
C SER A 106 11.89 4.92 -13.98
N LEU A 107 12.07 3.66 -13.55
CA LEU A 107 11.48 3.13 -12.33
C LEU A 107 12.24 3.51 -11.07
N PHE A 108 13.53 3.84 -11.16
CA PHE A 108 14.37 4.12 -10.01
C PHE A 108 14.87 5.56 -10.02
N SER A 109 14.93 6.18 -8.85
CA SER A 109 15.66 7.43 -8.69
C SER A 109 17.17 7.17 -8.77
N GLY A 110 17.96 8.23 -8.98
CA GLY A 110 19.43 8.13 -8.94
C GLY A 110 19.95 7.67 -7.57
N GLU A 111 19.28 8.06 -6.48
CA GLU A 111 19.64 7.71 -5.11
C GLU A 111 19.34 6.24 -4.77
N GLU A 112 18.35 5.63 -5.45
CA GLU A 112 17.97 4.23 -5.27
C GLU A 112 18.93 3.23 -5.95
N ASP A 113 19.71 3.69 -6.93
CA ASP A 113 20.75 2.92 -7.62
C ASP A 113 20.26 1.53 -8.09
N TYR A 114 19.16 1.52 -8.85
CA TYR A 114 18.51 0.32 -9.38
C TYR A 114 18.11 -0.71 -8.31
N GLY A 115 17.74 -0.23 -7.13
CA GLY A 115 17.29 -1.07 -6.02
C GLY A 115 18.39 -1.50 -5.07
N GLN A 116 19.61 -0.96 -5.20
CA GLN A 116 20.68 -1.20 -4.25
C GLN A 116 20.50 -0.40 -2.96
N ARG A 117 19.80 0.72 -3.03
CA ARG A 117 19.57 1.63 -1.89
C ARG A 117 18.11 2.03 -1.84
N VAL A 118 17.66 2.38 -0.66
CA VAL A 118 16.32 2.87 -0.39
C VAL A 118 16.43 4.35 -0.05
N ASP A 119 15.75 5.22 -0.80
CA ASP A 119 15.72 6.65 -0.53
C ASP A 119 14.58 6.97 0.44
N MET A 120 14.97 7.15 1.70
CA MET A 120 14.04 7.45 2.79
C MET A 120 14.10 8.93 3.22
N HIS A 121 14.80 9.79 2.48
CA HIS A 121 15.04 11.17 2.90
C HIS A 121 13.76 12.01 2.94
N GLU A 122 12.90 11.91 1.92
CA GLU A 122 11.62 12.64 1.88
C GLU A 122 10.69 12.21 3.03
N LEU A 123 10.67 10.91 3.34
CA LEU A 123 9.91 10.36 4.46
C LEU A 123 10.44 10.87 5.80
N PHE A 124 11.76 10.96 5.96
CA PHE A 124 12.37 11.56 7.15
C PHE A 124 11.94 13.02 7.35
N VAL A 125 12.01 13.85 6.30
CA VAL A 125 11.60 15.26 6.38
C VAL A 125 10.11 15.37 6.76
N THR A 126 9.27 14.52 6.17
CA THR A 126 7.84 14.45 6.49
C THR A 126 7.63 14.05 7.95
N TYR A 127 8.37 13.07 8.45
CA TYR A 127 8.32 12.60 9.83
C TYR A 127 8.72 13.68 10.84
N LEU A 128 9.77 14.46 10.54
CA LEU A 128 10.18 15.59 11.40
C LEU A 128 9.09 16.65 11.51
N ASN A 129 8.34 16.90 10.44
CA ASN A 129 7.26 17.88 10.41
C ASN A 129 6.01 17.45 11.22
N LEU A 130 5.96 16.22 11.74
CA LEU A 130 4.86 15.74 12.56
C LEU A 130 4.89 16.36 13.96
N LYS A 131 4.15 17.48 14.11
CA LYS A 131 4.10 18.29 15.34
C LYS A 131 3.88 17.49 16.62
N LYS A 132 2.92 16.56 16.66
CA LYS A 132 2.64 15.77 17.87
C LYS A 132 3.82 14.89 18.29
N ILE A 133 4.59 14.37 17.33
CA ILE A 133 5.73 13.51 17.59
C ILE A 133 6.95 14.35 17.97
N SER A 134 7.22 15.45 17.27
CA SER A 134 8.29 16.40 17.67
C SER A 134 8.05 16.93 19.09
N THR A 135 6.81 17.33 19.42
CA THR A 135 6.45 17.73 20.80
C THR A 135 6.65 16.60 21.80
N GLN A 136 6.31 15.36 21.45
CA GLN A 136 6.55 14.20 22.32
C GLN A 136 8.04 13.99 22.58
N ARG A 137 8.89 14.06 21.55
CA ARG A 137 10.34 13.91 21.66
C ARG A 137 10.94 15.00 22.54
N ARG A 138 10.57 16.26 22.33
CA ARG A 138 11.00 17.39 23.17
C ARG A 138 10.56 17.22 24.62
N ASN A 139 9.32 16.77 24.87
CA ASN A 139 8.83 16.50 26.22
C ASN A 139 9.59 15.36 26.91
N ASN A 140 9.89 14.29 26.18
CA ASN A 140 10.68 13.17 26.69
C ASN A 140 12.11 13.64 27.05
N PHE A 141 12.73 14.44 26.20
CA PHE A 141 14.04 15.03 26.46
C PHE A 141 14.02 15.95 27.69
N ARG A 142 13.00 16.81 27.81
CA ARG A 142 12.80 17.65 29.00
C ARG A 142 12.64 16.82 30.27
N ALA A 143 11.84 15.75 30.24
CA ALA A 143 11.64 14.86 31.37
C ALA A 143 12.95 14.12 31.78
N ALA A 144 13.73 13.67 30.81
CA ALA A 144 15.04 13.07 31.05
C ALA A 144 16.04 14.09 31.63
N THR A 145 16.02 15.32 31.11
CA THR A 145 16.85 16.43 31.59
C THR A 145 16.51 16.81 33.02
N TYR A 146 15.22 16.96 33.34
CA TYR A 146 14.75 17.17 34.72
C TYR A 146 15.22 16.05 35.65
N THR A 147 15.05 14.78 35.24
CA THR A 147 15.48 13.63 36.04
C THR A 147 17.00 13.64 36.29
N ARG A 148 17.79 14.05 35.29
CA ARG A 148 19.25 14.19 35.40
C ARG A 148 19.67 15.34 36.32
N LEU A 149 19.00 16.49 36.23
CA LEU A 149 19.30 17.66 37.06
C LEU A 149 18.86 17.45 38.51
N LYS A 150 17.69 16.87 38.75
CA LYS A 150 17.20 16.52 40.09
C LYS A 150 18.16 15.62 40.88
N LYS A 151 18.88 14.73 40.18
CA LYS A 151 19.93 13.91 40.79
C LYS A 151 21.13 14.74 41.30
N LYS A 152 21.35 15.93 40.75
CA LYS A 152 22.42 16.87 41.15
C LYS A 152 21.92 17.90 42.17
N THR A 153 20.69 18.37 42.01
CA THR A 153 20.04 19.37 42.87
C THR A 153 18.74 18.80 43.44
N VAL A 154 18.78 18.42 44.72
CA VAL A 154 17.70 17.66 45.39
C VAL A 154 16.38 18.44 45.45
N ASP A 155 16.45 19.77 45.60
CA ASP A 155 15.28 20.65 45.72
C ASP A 155 14.78 21.22 44.37
N LEU A 156 15.14 20.59 43.25
CA LEU A 156 14.73 21.07 41.92
C LEU A 156 13.27 20.72 41.60
N GLU A 157 12.47 21.75 41.40
CA GLU A 157 11.08 21.63 40.98
C GLU A 157 10.94 21.31 39.47
N PRO A 158 9.87 20.61 39.03
CA PRO A 158 9.67 20.24 37.62
C PRO A 158 9.52 21.41 36.65
N ASP A 159 9.06 22.56 37.15
CA ASP A 159 8.81 23.78 36.38
C ASP A 159 9.91 24.84 36.60
N ASP A 160 11.07 24.43 37.13
CA ASP A 160 12.21 25.32 37.33
C ASP A 160 12.74 25.84 35.97
N PRO A 161 12.92 27.17 35.80
CA PRO A 161 13.44 27.77 34.56
C PRO A 161 14.80 27.22 34.11
N GLU A 162 15.61 26.67 35.02
CA GLU A 162 16.91 26.06 34.68
C GLU A 162 16.76 24.81 33.81
N VAL A 163 15.67 24.05 34.00
CA VAL A 163 15.36 22.89 33.15
C VAL A 163 15.07 23.35 31.73
N ASP A 164 14.31 24.43 31.56
CA ASP A 164 13.96 24.92 30.22
C ASP A 164 15.15 25.55 29.49
N LYS A 165 16.02 26.28 30.21
CA LYS A 165 17.28 26.81 29.66
C LYS A 165 18.22 25.70 29.19
N THR A 166 18.37 24.64 29.99
CA THR A 166 19.22 23.50 29.61
C THR A 166 18.64 22.73 28.43
N VAL A 167 17.32 22.55 28.36
CA VAL A 167 16.65 21.95 27.21
C VAL A 167 16.85 22.79 25.95
N GLU A 168 16.69 24.12 26.03
CA GLU A 168 16.89 25.00 24.87
C GLU A 168 18.33 24.95 24.34
N LYS A 169 19.31 24.77 25.22
CA LYS A 169 20.73 24.69 24.85
C LYS A 169 21.12 23.32 24.29
N GLU A 170 20.58 22.23 24.81
CA GLU A 170 21.05 20.87 24.50
C GLU A 170 20.13 20.10 23.54
N TYR A 171 18.85 20.46 23.43
CA TYR A 171 17.90 19.75 22.58
C TYR A 171 18.20 20.02 21.11
N HIS A 172 18.44 18.94 20.37
CA HIS A 172 18.43 18.90 18.93
C HIS A 172 17.36 17.92 18.48
N GLU A 173 16.75 18.20 17.34
CA GLU A 173 15.81 17.29 16.73
C GLU A 173 16.54 16.07 16.17
N LEU A 174 15.80 14.97 15.99
CA LEU A 174 16.32 13.67 15.55
C LEU A 174 17.11 13.78 14.24
N ASP A 175 18.32 13.22 14.20
CA ASP A 175 19.08 13.16 12.95
C ASP A 175 18.61 12.01 12.03
N TYR A 176 19.08 12.01 10.78
CA TYR A 176 18.66 11.01 9.79
C TYR A 176 19.06 9.58 10.18
N ILE A 177 20.25 9.40 10.78
CA ILE A 177 20.78 8.08 11.15
C ILE A 177 20.07 7.54 12.38
N GLU A 178 19.80 8.39 13.36
CA GLU A 178 18.99 8.08 14.53
C GLU A 178 17.58 7.70 14.10
N TRP A 179 16.97 8.47 13.19
CA TRP A 179 15.67 8.12 12.63
C TRP A 179 15.68 6.75 11.94
N LEU A 180 16.66 6.46 11.09
CA LEU A 180 16.76 5.15 10.43
C LEU A 180 16.91 3.98 11.41
N LYS A 181 17.42 4.20 12.63
CA LYS A 181 17.51 3.17 13.67
C LYS A 181 16.21 2.94 14.42
N THR A 182 15.28 3.90 14.38
CA THR A 182 14.07 3.90 15.22
C THR A 182 12.77 4.04 14.42
N PHE A 183 12.80 4.22 13.09
CA PHE A 183 11.60 4.52 12.30
C PHE A 183 10.58 3.36 12.29
N ASP A 184 11.04 2.13 12.50
CA ASP A 184 10.23 0.91 12.61
C ASP A 184 9.78 0.61 14.06
N GLN A 185 10.27 1.37 15.04
CA GLN A 185 9.94 1.22 16.46
C GLN A 185 8.64 1.94 16.82
N PHE A 186 7.54 1.60 16.14
CA PHE A 186 6.23 2.25 16.29
C PHE A 186 5.66 2.18 17.71
N HIS A 187 6.14 1.24 18.54
CA HIS A 187 5.72 1.08 19.93
C HIS A 187 6.27 2.17 20.86
N GLU A 188 7.40 2.82 20.51
CA GLU A 188 7.96 3.93 21.29
C GLU A 188 7.14 5.22 21.11
N ILE A 189 6.43 5.33 19.98
CA ILE A 189 5.55 6.46 19.70
C ILE A 189 4.27 6.30 20.54
N SER A 190 4.04 7.25 21.43
CA SER A 190 2.84 7.31 22.28
C SER A 190 1.54 7.23 21.49
N ARG A 191 0.56 6.48 22.01
CA ARG A 191 -0.72 6.22 21.32
C ARG A 191 -1.48 7.50 20.94
N TYR A 192 -1.39 8.57 21.73
CA TYR A 192 -2.06 9.85 21.43
C TYR A 192 -1.49 10.57 20.18
N CYS A 193 -0.27 10.23 19.76
CA CYS A 193 0.34 10.72 18.52
C CYS A 193 -0.15 9.95 17.29
N LYS A 194 -0.74 8.76 17.49
CA LYS A 194 -1.15 7.83 16.42
C LYS A 194 -2.67 7.79 16.26
N TYR A 195 -3.39 7.72 17.38
CA TYR A 195 -4.83 7.51 17.41
C TYR A 195 -5.60 8.72 16.87
N GLY A 196 -6.29 8.53 15.74
CA GLY A 196 -7.08 9.58 15.09
C GLY A 196 -6.25 10.78 14.59
N GLU A 197 -4.93 10.62 14.45
CA GLU A 197 -4.05 11.66 13.96
C GLU A 197 -3.80 11.51 12.46
N LYS A 198 -4.47 12.34 11.68
CA LYS A 198 -4.45 12.29 10.21
C LYS A 198 -3.03 12.43 9.62
N ASN A 199 -2.24 13.36 10.13
CA ASN A 199 -0.89 13.60 9.59
C ASN A 199 0.02 12.37 9.77
N TYR A 200 -0.15 11.64 10.88
CA TYR A 200 0.64 10.43 11.13
C TYR A 200 0.16 9.27 10.26
N SER A 201 -1.16 9.11 10.06
CA SER A 201 -1.68 8.09 9.14
C SER A 201 -1.24 8.35 7.70
N GLU A 202 -1.31 9.60 7.22
CA GLU A 202 -0.83 9.97 5.89
C GLU A 202 0.68 9.71 5.73
N TYR A 203 1.47 9.98 6.77
CA TYR A 203 2.89 9.62 6.77
C TYR A 203 3.10 8.11 6.65
N LEU A 204 2.36 7.29 7.40
CA LEU A 204 2.48 5.82 7.33
C LEU A 204 2.00 5.27 5.98
N GLU A 205 0.95 5.85 5.40
CA GLU A 205 0.48 5.54 4.05
C GLU A 205 1.55 5.85 2.99
N GLY A 206 2.23 6.99 3.11
CA GLY A 206 3.37 7.34 2.27
C GLY A 206 4.54 6.36 2.44
N LEU A 207 4.89 6.02 3.68
CA LEU A 207 5.94 5.07 4.01
C LEU A 207 5.68 3.68 3.41
N ILE A 208 4.48 3.12 3.63
CA ILE A 208 4.15 1.79 3.10
C ILE A 208 4.02 1.81 1.59
N SER A 209 3.44 2.86 1.00
CA SER A 209 3.33 3.02 -0.46
C SER A 209 4.71 3.02 -1.12
N TYR A 210 5.64 3.79 -0.56
CA TYR A 210 7.02 3.86 -1.06
C TYR A 210 7.74 2.52 -0.91
N LEU A 211 7.76 1.92 0.29
CA LEU A 211 8.46 0.65 0.53
C LEU A 211 7.88 -0.50 -0.30
N ARG A 212 6.54 -0.58 -0.42
CA ARG A 212 5.86 -1.56 -1.26
C ARG A 212 6.18 -1.35 -2.74
N GLY A 213 6.15 -0.09 -3.19
CA GLY A 213 6.53 0.27 -4.55
C GLY A 213 7.97 -0.10 -4.85
N PHE A 214 8.89 0.19 -3.93
CA PHE A 214 10.31 -0.15 -4.05
C PHE A 214 10.51 -1.67 -4.13
N LEU A 215 9.84 -2.44 -3.27
CA LEU A 215 9.87 -3.91 -3.32
C LEU A 215 9.40 -4.45 -4.69
N LEU A 216 8.30 -3.92 -5.23
CA LEU A 216 7.77 -4.32 -6.54
C LEU A 216 8.66 -3.90 -7.72
N ARG A 217 9.39 -2.78 -7.60
CA ARG A 217 10.35 -2.35 -8.64
C ARG A 217 11.62 -3.17 -8.58
N THR A 218 12.07 -3.58 -7.39
CA THR A 218 13.28 -4.38 -7.19
C THR A 218 13.09 -5.87 -7.42
N GLN A 219 11.88 -6.39 -7.20
CA GLN A 219 11.50 -7.78 -7.39
C GLN A 219 10.16 -7.86 -8.11
N PRO A 220 10.11 -7.57 -9.42
CA PRO A 220 8.84 -7.48 -10.17
C PRO A 220 8.03 -8.79 -10.19
N LEU A 221 8.69 -9.94 -10.02
CA LEU A 221 8.08 -11.27 -10.03
C LEU A 221 7.59 -11.74 -8.64
N ILE A 222 7.75 -10.92 -7.59
CA ILE A 222 7.31 -11.30 -6.24
C ILE A 222 5.77 -11.33 -6.16
N ASP A 223 5.24 -12.39 -5.54
CA ASP A 223 3.83 -12.50 -5.21
C ASP A 223 3.50 -11.65 -3.96
N VAL A 224 3.34 -10.34 -4.19
CA VAL A 224 3.02 -9.39 -3.11
C VAL A 224 1.68 -9.71 -2.46
N THR A 225 0.71 -10.23 -3.22
CA THR A 225 -0.61 -10.57 -2.67
C THR A 225 -0.49 -11.67 -1.63
N LYS A 226 0.27 -12.73 -1.92
CA LYS A 226 0.52 -13.79 -0.94
C LYS A 226 1.31 -13.28 0.27
N LEU A 227 2.29 -12.40 0.06
CA LEU A 227 3.07 -11.79 1.14
C LEU A 227 2.18 -10.94 2.07
N GLU A 228 1.32 -10.10 1.51
CA GLU A 228 0.36 -9.27 2.25
C GLU A 228 -0.64 -10.12 3.02
N GLN A 229 -1.15 -11.21 2.42
CA GLN A 229 -2.02 -12.16 3.12
C GLN A 229 -1.32 -12.83 4.30
N GLN A 230 -0.03 -13.13 4.18
CA GLN A 230 0.75 -13.70 5.28
C GLN A 230 0.92 -12.68 6.42
N PHE A 231 1.23 -11.42 6.10
CA PHE A 231 1.33 -10.35 7.10
C PHE A 231 0.00 -10.08 7.80
N GLU A 232 -1.10 -10.04 7.06
CA GLU A 232 -2.44 -9.85 7.61
C GLU A 232 -2.80 -11.00 8.58
N LYS A 233 -2.49 -12.24 8.19
CA LYS A 233 -2.72 -13.40 9.04
C LYS A 233 -1.91 -13.31 10.34
N GLU A 234 -0.61 -13.00 10.26
CA GLU A 234 0.23 -12.83 11.45
C GLU A 234 -0.28 -11.68 12.33
N PHE A 235 -0.70 -10.57 11.72
CA PHE A 235 -1.27 -9.43 12.42
C PHE A 235 -2.54 -9.82 13.19
N GLU A 236 -3.50 -10.48 12.54
CA GLU A 236 -4.76 -10.89 13.16
C GLU A 236 -4.55 -11.89 14.30
N GLU A 237 -3.64 -12.85 14.15
CA GLU A 237 -3.24 -13.76 15.23
C GLU A 237 -2.70 -12.97 16.44
N ARG A 238 -1.74 -12.07 16.19
CA ARG A 238 -1.13 -11.25 17.25
C ARG A 238 -2.11 -10.26 17.87
N TRP A 239 -3.05 -9.73 17.09
CA TRP A 239 -4.09 -8.82 17.50
C TRP A 239 -5.10 -9.53 18.42
N GLY A 240 -5.56 -10.73 18.03
CA GLY A 240 -6.43 -11.59 18.83
C GLY A 240 -5.81 -11.94 20.19
N ASP A 241 -4.52 -12.28 20.18
CA ASP A 241 -3.74 -12.59 21.39
C ASP A 241 -3.35 -11.36 22.22
N LYS A 242 -3.66 -10.15 21.75
CA LYS A 242 -3.26 -8.87 22.37
C LYS A 242 -1.75 -8.79 22.61
N SER A 243 -0.95 -9.38 21.72
CA SER A 243 0.51 -9.43 21.81
C SER A 243 1.19 -8.26 21.10
N ILE A 244 0.43 -7.37 20.46
CA ILE A 244 0.96 -6.18 19.78
C ILE A 244 1.41 -5.13 20.81
N PRO A 245 2.71 -4.77 20.85
CA PRO A 245 3.21 -3.80 21.81
C PRO A 245 2.53 -2.43 21.69
N GLY A 246 2.07 -1.91 22.82
CA GLY A 246 1.37 -0.62 22.88
C GLY A 246 -0.10 -0.69 22.45
N TRP A 247 -0.64 -1.89 22.18
CA TRP A 247 -2.04 -2.14 21.78
C TRP A 247 -2.71 -3.29 22.55
N GLN A 248 -2.10 -3.75 23.64
CA GLN A 248 -2.62 -4.86 24.46
C GLN A 248 -3.98 -4.53 25.10
N GLU A 249 -4.19 -3.26 25.44
CA GLU A 249 -5.48 -2.75 25.92
C GLU A 249 -6.15 -1.86 24.88
N ALA A 250 -7.46 -2.05 24.70
CA ALA A 250 -8.27 -1.25 23.79
C ALA A 250 -8.24 0.24 24.18
N THR A 251 -8.14 1.13 23.17
CA THR A 251 -8.00 2.58 23.38
C THR A 251 -9.08 3.18 24.27
N HIS A 252 -10.32 2.69 24.18
CA HIS A 252 -11.42 3.21 24.97
C HIS A 252 -11.31 2.96 26.48
N LYS A 253 -10.42 2.05 26.89
CA LYS A 253 -10.14 1.74 28.31
C LYS A 253 -9.04 2.61 28.89
N ASP A 254 -8.29 3.34 28.05
CA ASP A 254 -7.22 4.21 28.48
C ASP A 254 -7.79 5.35 29.34
N LYS A 255 -7.14 5.64 30.48
CA LYS A 255 -7.55 6.70 31.40
C LYS A 255 -7.54 8.07 30.73
N LEU A 256 -6.68 8.29 29.73
CA LEU A 256 -6.57 9.53 28.99
C LEU A 256 -7.50 9.59 27.78
N PHE A 257 -8.32 8.56 27.55
CA PHE A 257 -9.31 8.55 26.48
C PHE A 257 -10.61 9.24 26.91
N CYS A 258 -11.20 9.98 25.98
CA CYS A 258 -12.48 10.66 26.12
C CYS A 258 -13.50 10.05 25.15
N MET A 259 -14.39 9.21 25.69
CA MET A 259 -15.42 8.49 24.93
C MET A 259 -16.32 9.41 24.08
N PRO A 260 -16.92 10.49 24.62
CA PRO A 260 -17.89 11.29 23.86
C PRO A 260 -17.29 12.00 22.63
N THR A 261 -16.01 12.39 22.70
CA THR A 261 -15.35 13.09 21.59
C THR A 261 -14.43 12.22 20.75
N ASN A 262 -14.25 10.95 21.13
CA ASN A 262 -13.33 10.01 20.50
C ASN A 262 -11.88 10.55 20.42
N LYS A 263 -11.39 11.13 21.53
CA LYS A 263 -10.06 11.75 21.59
C LYS A 263 -9.20 11.14 22.69
N LEU A 264 -7.94 10.91 22.38
CA LEU A 264 -6.91 10.47 23.32
C LEU A 264 -5.97 11.64 23.65
N PHE A 265 -5.76 11.90 24.93
CA PHE A 265 -4.91 12.99 25.43
C PHE A 265 -3.54 12.47 25.87
N ASN A 266 -2.55 13.37 25.98
CA ASN A 266 -1.21 13.02 26.48
C ASN A 266 -1.05 13.24 28.00
N LYS A 267 -1.93 14.05 28.61
CA LYS A 267 -1.93 14.42 30.02
C LYS A 267 -3.35 14.53 30.53
N ASP A 268 -3.55 14.18 31.79
CA ASP A 268 -4.86 14.22 32.46
C ASP A 268 -5.42 15.64 32.54
N VAL A 269 -4.57 16.62 32.84
CA VAL A 269 -4.93 18.06 32.89
C VAL A 269 -5.56 18.55 31.57
N LEU A 270 -5.07 18.09 30.42
CA LEU A 270 -5.65 18.48 29.13
C LEU A 270 -7.01 17.83 28.89
N LYS A 271 -7.18 16.59 29.36
CA LYS A 271 -8.46 15.88 29.28
C LYS A 271 -9.50 16.57 30.16
N THR A 272 -9.19 16.85 31.42
CA THR A 272 -10.12 17.52 32.35
C THR A 272 -10.51 18.92 31.86
N HIS A 273 -9.55 19.69 31.33
CA HIS A 273 -9.84 20.97 30.69
C HIS A 273 -10.79 20.82 29.50
N HIS A 274 -10.55 19.83 28.63
CA HIS A 274 -11.40 19.55 27.47
C HIS A 274 -12.83 19.12 27.87
N GLU A 275 -12.98 18.34 28.94
CA GLU A 275 -14.28 17.94 29.50
C GLU A 275 -15.10 19.13 30.04
N GLY A 276 -14.44 20.21 30.45
CA GLY A 276 -15.12 21.47 30.79
C GLY A 276 -15.74 22.19 29.58
N GLY A 277 -15.31 21.87 28.36
CA GLY A 277 -15.66 22.58 27.14
C GLY A 277 -17.10 22.39 26.65
N LYS A 278 -17.65 23.41 25.97
CA LYS A 278 -19.01 23.38 25.39
C LYS A 278 -19.21 22.21 24.41
N ASN A 279 -18.21 21.93 23.57
CA ASN A 279 -18.27 20.86 22.58
C ASN A 279 -18.38 19.46 23.22
N TYR A 280 -17.63 19.22 24.30
CA TYR A 280 -17.73 17.98 25.06
C TYR A 280 -19.14 17.79 25.62
N LYS A 281 -19.68 18.82 26.29
CA LYS A 281 -21.03 18.78 26.88
C LYS A 281 -22.11 18.47 25.84
N ARG A 282 -22.02 19.06 24.64
CA ARG A 282 -22.90 18.75 23.51
C ARG A 282 -22.82 17.28 23.10
N LYS A 283 -21.61 16.76 22.84
CA LYS A 283 -21.44 15.36 22.43
C LYS A 283 -21.84 14.36 23.52
N LEU A 284 -21.63 14.71 24.79
CA LEU A 284 -22.08 13.91 25.92
C LEU A 284 -23.60 13.78 25.95
N ALA A 285 -24.32 14.89 25.70
CA ALA A 285 -25.78 14.88 25.60
C ALA A 285 -26.26 14.00 24.42
N GLU A 286 -25.66 14.13 23.24
CA GLU A 286 -25.95 13.29 22.06
C GLU A 286 -25.74 11.79 22.34
N MET A 287 -24.66 11.43 23.05
CA MET A 287 -24.36 10.06 23.43
C MET A 287 -25.37 9.51 24.46
N SER A 288 -25.83 10.34 25.39
CA SER A 288 -26.84 9.95 26.37
C SER A 288 -28.22 9.75 25.73
N LEU A 289 -28.57 10.58 24.74
CA LEU A 289 -29.81 10.47 23.98
C LEU A 289 -29.84 9.20 23.12
N SER A 290 -28.76 8.90 22.41
CA SER A 290 -28.66 7.69 21.58
C SER A 290 -28.73 6.39 22.39
N ARG A 291 -28.17 6.36 23.60
CA ARG A 291 -28.35 5.23 24.54
C ARG A 291 -29.81 5.06 24.99
N ASN A 292 -30.52 6.16 25.22
CA ASN A 292 -31.92 6.12 25.64
C ASN A 292 -32.90 5.72 24.52
N VAL A 293 -32.57 6.00 23.25
CA VAL A 293 -33.38 5.54 22.10
C VAL A 293 -33.29 4.02 21.92
N ASN A 294 -32.09 3.44 22.04
CA ASN A 294 -31.93 1.98 21.94
C ASN A 294 -32.60 1.21 23.09
N PHE A 295 -32.78 1.82 24.26
CA PHE A 295 -33.51 1.22 25.38
C PHE A 295 -35.04 1.34 25.28
N ARG A 296 -35.57 2.19 24.39
CA ARG A 296 -37.03 2.36 24.18
C ARG A 296 -37.57 1.57 22.99
N MET A 297 -36.72 0.90 22.22
CA MET A 297 -37.11 0.02 21.09
C MET A 297 -37.05 -1.48 21.44
N HIS A 298 -36.92 -1.82 22.72
CA HIS A 298 -37.09 -3.17 23.28
C HIS A 298 -38.17 -3.14 24.35
#